data_AF-A0A7W4BRG6-F1
#
_entry.id   AF-A0A7W4BRG6-F1
#
_cell.length_a   1.000
_cell.length_b   1.000
_cell.length_c   1.000
_cell.angle_alpha   90.00
_cell.angle_beta   90.00
_cell.angle_gamma   90.00
#
_symmetry.space_group_name_H-M   'P 1'
#
loop_
_entity.id
_entity.type
_entity.pdbx_description
1 polymer ?
#
loop_
_entity_poly.entity_id
_entity_poly.type
_entity_poly.pdbx_seq_one_letter_code
_entity_poly.pdbx_strand_id
1 'polypeptide(L)' 'TQPHHMPLAHQKQHEQSPINLRSWALSIGEYTHQVVELQLSGRRHPEHAYRACLGVLSLAKIYSKERLEQACYRAII' A
#
# COMPACT_ATOMS: atom_id res chain seq x y z
N THR A 1 6.38 20.51 36.44
CA THR A 1 7.48 19.54 36.24
C THR A 1 7.08 18.28 36.99
N GLN A 2 6.73 17.17 36.34
CA GLN A 2 7.68 16.23 35.72
C GLN A 2 7.00 15.39 34.61
N PRO A 3 7.52 15.42 33.39
CA PRO A 3 7.08 14.61 32.25
C PRO A 3 7.87 13.28 32.19
N HIS A 4 7.44 12.23 32.90
CA HIS A 4 8.25 11.00 33.02
C HIS A 4 7.53 9.66 32.86
N HIS A 5 6.27 9.62 32.39
CA HIS A 5 5.61 8.35 32.11
C HIS A 5 4.80 8.40 30.80
N MET A 6 5.51 8.31 29.68
CA MET A 6 4.96 7.67 28.49
C MET A 6 6.07 6.81 27.88
N PRO A 7 5.95 5.46 27.91
CA PRO A 7 7.02 4.57 27.48
C PRO A 7 7.30 4.67 25.98
N LEU A 8 8.58 4.59 25.62
CA LEU A 8 9.15 4.56 24.26
C LEU A 8 8.65 3.42 23.34
N ALA A 9 7.63 2.67 23.76
CA ALA A 9 7.04 1.57 22.99
C ALA A 9 6.08 2.05 21.87
N HIS A 10 5.74 3.35 21.83
CA HIS A 10 4.86 3.91 20.80
C HIS A 10 5.57 4.82 19.79
N GLN A 11 6.86 5.12 19.96
CA GLN A 11 7.61 5.90 18.95
C GLN A 11 8.01 5.08 17.72
N LYS A 12 8.02 3.74 17.81
CA LYS A 12 8.36 2.85 16.69
C LYS A 12 7.19 2.42 15.81
N GLN A 13 5.97 2.93 16.03
CA GLN A 13 4.86 2.64 15.11
C GLN A 13 4.80 3.61 13.92
N HIS A 14 5.67 4.63 13.92
CA HIS A 14 5.83 5.57 12.82
C HIS A 14 7.00 5.21 11.88
N GLU A 15 7.47 3.96 11.91
CA GLU A 15 8.20 3.38 10.77
C GLU A 15 7.19 3.07 9.65
N GLN A 16 6.48 4.10 9.19
CA GLN A 16 6.06 4.18 7.80
C GLN A 16 7.36 4.26 7.01
N SER A 17 8.03 3.12 6.82
CA SER A 17 8.92 2.96 5.69
C SER A 17 8.13 3.48 4.49
N PRO A 18 8.64 4.45 3.72
CA PRO A 18 7.99 4.90 2.51
C PRO A 18 8.13 3.77 1.50
N ILE A 19 7.36 2.70 1.70
CA ILE A 19 7.14 1.69 0.68
C ILE A 19 6.50 2.48 -0.45
N ASN A 20 7.29 2.68 -1.49
CA ASN A 20 6.84 3.31 -2.71
C ASN A 20 5.85 2.34 -3.37
N LEU A 21 4.58 2.36 -2.93
CA LEU A 21 3.50 1.52 -3.44
C LEU A 21 3.44 1.58 -4.97
N ARG A 22 3.69 2.77 -5.54
CA ARG A 22 3.78 3.01 -6.98
C ARG A 22 4.91 2.21 -7.64
N SER A 23 6.12 2.29 -7.10
CA SER A 23 7.28 1.52 -7.60
C SER A 23 7.05 0.01 -7.47
N TRP A 24 6.46 -0.42 -6.35
CA TRP A 24 6.19 -1.83 -6.14
C TRP A 24 5.07 -2.36 -7.05
N ALA A 25 4.03 -1.56 -7.29
CA ALA A 25 2.98 -1.85 -8.26
C ALA A 25 3.53 -1.91 -9.70
N LEU A 26 4.41 -0.98 -10.08
CA LEU A 26 5.11 -1.01 -11.38
C LEU A 26 5.95 -2.28 -11.56
N SER A 27 6.55 -2.81 -10.48
CA SER A 27 7.29 -4.09 -10.54
C SER A 27 6.40 -5.32 -10.80
N ILE A 28 5.09 -5.16 -10.63
CA ILE A 28 4.10 -6.21 -10.91
C ILE A 28 3.54 -6.03 -12.33
N GLY A 29 3.08 -4.82 -12.67
CA GLY A 29 2.47 -4.52 -13.95
C GLY A 29 1.87 -3.12 -14.03
N GLU A 30 1.60 -2.65 -15.25
CA GLU A 30 1.06 -1.31 -15.51
C GLU A 30 -0.37 -1.16 -14.97
N TYR A 31 -1.18 -2.21 -15.07
CA TYR A 31 -2.56 -2.20 -14.58
C TYR A 31 -2.61 -2.18 -13.05
N THR A 32 -1.69 -2.88 -12.40
CA THR A 32 -1.57 -2.84 -10.93
C THR A 32 -1.18 -1.44 -10.46
N HIS A 33 -0.27 -0.76 -11.18
CA HIS A 33 0.07 0.64 -10.90
C HIS A 33 -1.15 1.56 -11.02
N GLN A 34 -1.91 1.45 -12.11
CA GLN A 34 -3.12 2.26 -12.30
C GLN A 34 -4.16 2.04 -11.20
N VAL A 35 -4.42 0.79 -10.78
CA VAL A 35 -5.34 0.53 -9.65
C VAL A 35 -4.84 1.20 -8.37
N VAL A 36 -3.55 1.10 -8.07
CA VAL A 36 -2.95 1.73 -6.88
C VAL A 36 -3.07 3.26 -6.95
N GLU A 37 -2.79 3.88 -8.09
CA GLU A 37 -2.96 5.33 -8.27
C GLU A 37 -4.42 5.76 -8.16
N LEU A 38 -5.36 5.01 -8.72
CA LEU A 38 -6.79 5.28 -8.62
C LEU A 38 -7.26 5.20 -7.17
N GLN A 39 -6.80 4.19 -6.43
CA GLN A 39 -7.15 3.99 -5.02
C GLN A 39 -6.58 5.09 -4.12
N LEU A 40 -5.37 5.57 -4.43
CA LEU A 40 -4.73 6.68 -3.72
C LEU A 40 -5.37 8.03 -4.06
N SER A 41 -5.76 8.24 -5.31
CA SER A 41 -6.35 9.51 -5.77
C SER A 41 -7.83 9.64 -5.40
N GLY A 42 -8.55 8.52 -5.27
CA GLY A 42 -9.99 8.51 -5.02
C GLY A 42 -10.39 8.59 -3.53
N ARG A 43 -9.48 8.39 -2.57
CA ARG A 43 -9.82 8.35 -1.15
C ARG A 43 -9.42 9.61 -0.39
N ARG A 44 -10.37 10.16 0.35
CA ARG A 44 -10.21 11.34 1.24
C ARG A 44 -9.22 11.13 2.40
N HIS A 45 -8.89 9.86 2.72
CA HIS A 45 -7.94 9.50 3.77
C HIS A 45 -6.78 8.66 3.21
N PRO A 46 -5.56 9.20 3.14
CA PRO A 46 -4.41 8.52 2.53
C PRO A 46 -4.00 7.25 3.29
N GLU A 47 -4.17 7.21 4.62
CA GLU A 47 -3.81 6.06 5.45
C GLU A 47 -4.62 4.79 5.13
N HIS A 48 -5.93 4.95 4.87
CA HIS A 48 -6.80 3.83 4.50
C HIS A 48 -6.50 3.33 3.09
N ALA A 49 -6.22 4.23 2.16
CA ALA A 49 -5.79 3.85 0.81
C ALA A 49 -4.46 3.10 0.85
N TYR A 50 -3.53 3.53 1.69
CA TYR A 50 -2.23 2.90 1.87
C TYR A 50 -2.34 1.45 2.37
N ARG A 51 -3.13 1.21 3.42
CA ARG A 51 -3.37 -0.15 3.93
C ARG A 51 -4.06 -1.04 2.90
N ALA A 52 -5.02 -0.52 2.15
CA ALA A 52 -5.69 -1.27 1.10
C ALA A 52 -4.72 -1.67 -0.03
N CYS A 53 -3.88 -0.74 -0.49
CA CYS A 53 -2.87 -1.00 -1.52
C CYS A 53 -1.82 -2.00 -1.04
N LEU A 54 -1.37 -1.90 0.21
CA LEU A 54 -0.45 -2.88 0.80
C LEU A 54 -1.06 -4.29 0.81
N GLY A 55 -2.34 -4.41 1.14
CA GLY A 55 -3.08 -5.68 1.07
C GLY A 55 -3.03 -6.28 -0.33
N VAL A 56 -3.40 -5.50 -1.35
CA VAL A 56 -3.37 -5.94 -2.75
C VAL A 56 -1.96 -6.31 -3.21
N LEU A 57 -0.95 -5.50 -2.91
CA LEU A 57 0.44 -5.77 -3.30
C LEU A 57 1.03 -6.98 -2.55
N SER A 58 0.58 -7.25 -1.32
CA SER A 58 0.99 -8.46 -0.60
C SER A 58 0.48 -9.74 -1.28
N LEU A 59 -0.66 -9.69 -1.98
CA LEU A 59 -1.15 -10.81 -2.78
C LEU A 59 -0.20 -11.13 -3.93
N ALA A 60 0.58 -10.16 -4.43
CA ALA A 60 1.61 -10.39 -5.46
C ALA A 60 2.80 -11.22 -4.96
N LYS A 61 2.98 -11.34 -3.64
CA LYS A 61 3.98 -12.21 -3.03
C LYS A 61 3.47 -13.65 -2.89
N ILE A 62 2.15 -13.81 -2.75
CA ILE A 62 1.49 -15.10 -2.55
C ILE A 62 1.11 -15.74 -3.90
N TYR A 63 0.67 -14.92 -4.85
CA TYR A 63 0.31 -15.30 -6.21
C TYR A 63 1.32 -14.74 -7.22
N SER A 64 1.40 -15.35 -8.40
CA SER A 64 2.23 -14.83 -9.49
C SER A 64 1.82 -13.41 -9.89
N LYS A 65 2.82 -12.57 -10.22
CA LYS A 65 2.62 -11.18 -10.66
C LYS A 65 1.61 -11.07 -11.80
N GLU A 66 1.71 -11.95 -12.80
CA GLU A 66 0.81 -12.02 -13.96
C GLU A 66 -0.66 -12.22 -13.56
N ARG A 67 -0.91 -13.05 -12.54
CA ARG A 67 -2.28 -13.32 -12.06
C ARG A 67 -2.86 -12.09 -11.36
N LEU A 68 -2.04 -11.37 -10.60
CA LEU A 68 -2.48 -10.13 -9.96
C LEU A 68 -2.69 -9.02 -10.99
N GLU A 69 -1.81 -8.89 -11.98
CA GLU A 69 -1.93 -7.93 -13.06
C GLU A 69 -3.22 -8.15 -13.87
N GLN A 70 -3.53 -9.40 -14.24
CA GLN A 70 -4.78 -9.75 -14.90
C GLN A 70 -6.03 -9.44 -14.05
N ALA A 71 -5.94 -9.61 -12.73
CA ALA A 71 -7.03 -9.21 -11.82
C ALA A 71 -7.20 -7.68 -11.78
N CYS A 72 -6.09 -6.93 -11.74
CA CYS A 72 -6.12 -5.47 -11.80
C CYS A 72 -6.63 -4.96 -13.15
N TYR A 73 -6.27 -5.60 -14.26
CA TYR A 73 -6.79 -5.30 -15.60
C TYR A 73 -8.32 -5.38 -15.63
N ARG A 74 -8.89 -6.48 -15.11
CA ARG A 74 -10.33 -6.68 -15.01
C ARG A 74 -11.04 -5.70 -14.07
N ALA A 75 -10.31 -5.04 -13.17
CA ALA A 75 -10.88 -4.05 -12.26
C ALA A 75 -10.93 -2.64 -12.88
N ILE A 76 -10.17 -2.40 -13.95
CA ILE A 76 -10.11 -1.11 -14.67
C ILE A 76 -10.99 -1.11 -15.92
N ILE A 77 -11.17 -2.27 -16.58
CA ILE A 77 -12.02 -2.42 -17.77
C ILE A 77 -13.50 -2.54 -17.40
#